data_AF-A0A9P0F257-F1
#
_entry.id   AF-A0A9P0F257-F1
#
_cell.length_a   1.000
_cell.length_b   1.000
_cell.length_c   1.000
_cell.angle_alpha   90.00
_cell.angle_beta   90.00
_cell.angle_gamma   90.00
#
_symmetry.space_group_name_H-M   'P 1'
#
loop_
_entity.id
_entity.type
_entity.pdbx_description
1 polymer ?
#
loop_
_entity_poly.entity_id
_entity_poly.type
_entity_poly.pdbx_seq_one_letter_code
_entity_poly.pdbx_strand_id
1 'polypeptide(L)'
;MVFLHDVNQSGRNQRDSANTTYNKVKLFWARPRIPTALKCNIVRKIIRLYDKWLSLAKSSKRRSQLQIANENAFKKSFQCLFDIAHKNALQMITIEEDTQFLISQRQEGRVGHMGSVDKNLTRKEQRKKVRDEKRRASVQKRQEEEETRLAAERKRLEERSR
;
A
#
# COMPACT_ATOMS: atom_id res chain seq x y z
N MET A 1 4.48 -17.95 -2.32
CA MET A 1 3.76 -18.57 -3.46
C MET A 1 2.25 -18.45 -3.21
N VAL A 2 1.61 -17.38 -3.67
CA VAL A 2 0.13 -17.23 -3.64
C VAL A 2 -0.32 -16.61 -4.96
N PHE A 3 0.42 -15.59 -5.42
CA PHE A 3 0.24 -14.98 -6.74
C PHE A 3 0.37 -15.97 -7.90
N LEU A 4 1.41 -16.82 -7.92
CA LEU A 4 1.62 -17.81 -8.99
C LEU A 4 0.53 -18.89 -9.03
N HIS A 5 -0.01 -19.27 -7.86
CA HIS A 5 -1.12 -20.21 -7.76
C HIS A 5 -2.40 -19.60 -8.32
N ASP A 6 -2.75 -18.36 -7.92
CA ASP A 6 -3.94 -17.67 -8.41
C ASP A 6 -3.87 -17.35 -9.92
N VAL A 7 -2.69 -17.00 -10.45
CA VAL A 7 -2.52 -16.74 -11.90
C VAL A 7 -2.55 -18.02 -12.73
N ASN A 8 -1.91 -19.10 -12.28
CA ASN A 8 -1.78 -20.32 -13.08
C ASN A 8 -2.93 -21.32 -12.90
N GLN A 9 -3.66 -21.31 -11.78
CA GLN A 9 -4.72 -22.29 -11.51
C GLN A 9 -6.15 -21.73 -11.59
N SER A 10 -6.37 -20.42 -11.40
CA SER A 10 -7.73 -19.88 -11.27
C SER A 10 -8.30 -19.21 -12.52
N GLY A 11 -7.55 -19.13 -13.63
CA GLY A 11 -7.98 -18.42 -14.84
C GLY A 11 -8.26 -16.92 -14.63
N ARG A 12 -7.87 -16.36 -13.49
CA ARG A 12 -8.13 -14.96 -13.11
C ARG A 12 -7.14 -14.02 -13.82
N ASN A 13 -7.61 -12.81 -14.14
CA ASN A 13 -6.78 -11.77 -14.72
C ASN A 13 -5.56 -11.48 -13.80
N GLN A 14 -4.38 -11.34 -14.39
CA GLN A 14 -3.11 -11.05 -13.70
C GLN A 14 -3.23 -9.87 -12.72
N ARG A 15 -4.02 -8.85 -13.08
CA ARG A 15 -4.28 -7.70 -12.21
C ARG A 15 -5.09 -8.07 -10.96
N ASP A 16 -6.06 -8.96 -11.06
CA ASP A 16 -6.87 -9.39 -9.92
C ASP A 16 -6.08 -10.26 -8.96
N SER A 17 -5.26 -11.17 -9.47
CA SER A 17 -4.31 -11.94 -8.66
C SER A 17 -3.30 -11.03 -7.95
N ALA A 18 -2.85 -9.96 -8.60
CA ALA A 18 -1.95 -8.97 -8.01
C ALA A 18 -2.67 -8.17 -6.91
N ASN A 19 -3.94 -7.82 -7.12
CA ASN A 19 -4.77 -7.16 -6.12
C ASN A 19 -4.98 -8.06 -4.88
N THR A 20 -5.30 -9.34 -5.07
CA THR A 20 -5.46 -10.31 -3.97
C THR A 20 -4.17 -10.46 -3.18
N THR A 21 -3.03 -10.58 -3.89
CA THR A 21 -1.71 -10.65 -3.25
C THR A 21 -1.40 -9.38 -2.47
N TYR A 22 -1.68 -8.21 -3.05
CA TYR A 22 -1.55 -6.93 -2.36
C TYR A 22 -2.39 -6.89 -1.08
N ASN A 23 -3.65 -7.31 -1.10
CA ASN A 23 -4.52 -7.28 0.08
C ASN A 23 -3.97 -8.16 1.22
N LYS A 24 -3.47 -9.36 0.89
CA LYS A 24 -2.84 -10.26 1.86
C LYS A 24 -1.58 -9.67 2.47
N VAL A 25 -0.72 -9.08 1.64
CA VAL A 25 0.53 -8.44 2.09
C VAL A 25 0.23 -7.17 2.89
N LYS A 26 -0.74 -6.36 2.45
CA LYS A 26 -1.17 -5.15 3.14
C LYS A 26 -1.58 -5.45 4.58
N LEU A 27 -2.29 -6.56 4.82
CA LEU A 27 -2.69 -6.96 6.16
C LEU A 27 -1.48 -7.19 7.08
N PHE A 28 -0.39 -7.74 6.54
CA PHE A 28 0.86 -7.92 7.29
C PHE A 28 1.51 -6.59 7.67
N TRP A 29 1.55 -5.63 6.75
CA TRP A 29 2.12 -4.29 6.98
C TRP A 29 1.20 -3.35 7.78
N ALA A 30 -0.09 -3.63 7.84
CA ALA A 30 -1.04 -2.88 8.66
C ALA A 30 -0.85 -3.14 10.17
N ARG A 31 -0.29 -4.31 10.55
CA ARG A 31 -0.01 -4.65 11.95
C ARG A 31 1.00 -3.70 12.62
N PRO A 32 2.18 -3.42 12.04
CA PRO A 32 3.14 -2.44 12.55
C PRO A 32 2.78 -0.98 12.19
N ARG A 33 1.56 -0.73 11.67
CA ARG A 33 1.11 0.62 11.26
C ARG A 33 2.05 1.33 10.29
N ILE A 34 2.87 0.56 9.58
CA ILE A 34 3.85 1.09 8.65
C ILE A 34 3.07 1.69 7.48
N PRO A 35 3.30 2.97 7.17
CA PRO A 35 2.69 3.59 6.00
C PRO A 35 3.07 2.80 4.76
N THR A 36 2.07 2.36 3.98
CA THR A 36 2.29 1.63 2.74
C THR A 36 2.27 2.57 1.55
N ALA A 37 3.04 2.26 0.50
CA ALA A 37 2.94 2.96 -0.77
C ALA A 37 1.56 2.75 -1.43
N LEU A 38 1.26 3.56 -2.44
CA LEU A 38 -0.01 3.50 -3.17
C LEU A 38 -0.24 2.10 -3.78
N LYS A 39 -1.46 1.58 -3.61
CA LYS A 39 -1.89 0.26 -4.12
C LYS A 39 -1.53 0.06 -5.59
N CYS A 40 -1.81 1.05 -6.44
CA CYS A 40 -1.55 0.97 -7.87
C CYS A 40 -0.07 0.73 -8.20
N ASN A 41 0.85 1.33 -7.42
CA ASN A 41 2.28 1.16 -7.61
C ASN A 41 2.74 -0.23 -7.18
N ILE A 42 2.20 -0.75 -6.09
CA ILE A 42 2.52 -2.11 -5.62
C ILE A 42 1.99 -3.18 -6.58
N VAL A 43 0.74 -3.04 -7.03
CA VAL A 43 0.13 -3.94 -8.03
C VAL A 43 0.96 -3.92 -9.31
N ARG A 44 1.36 -2.74 -9.79
CA ARG A 44 2.24 -2.61 -10.96
C ARG A 44 3.61 -3.27 -10.74
N LYS A 45 4.17 -3.17 -9.53
CA LYS A 45 5.44 -3.82 -9.15
C LYS A 45 5.32 -5.35 -9.18
N ILE A 46 4.24 -5.92 -8.65
CA ILE A 46 3.96 -7.37 -8.66
C ILE A 46 3.86 -7.87 -10.11
N ILE A 47 3.07 -7.19 -10.95
CA ILE A 47 2.88 -7.52 -12.37
C ILE A 47 4.21 -7.50 -13.11
N ARG A 48 4.97 -6.39 -13.02
CA ARG A 48 6.29 -6.27 -13.68
C ARG A 48 7.27 -7.36 -13.27
N LEU A 49 7.28 -7.75 -11.99
CA LEU A 49 8.15 -8.82 -11.50
C LEU A 49 7.73 -10.18 -12.07
N TYR A 50 6.44 -10.45 -12.20
CA TYR A 50 5.96 -11.64 -12.87
C TYR A 50 6.33 -11.69 -14.35
N ASP A 51 6.17 -10.58 -15.08
CA ASP A 51 6.53 -10.51 -16.50
C ASP A 51 8.04 -10.73 -16.71
N LYS A 52 8.86 -10.19 -15.80
CA LYS A 52 10.31 -10.41 -15.78
C LYS A 52 10.64 -11.88 -15.51
N TRP A 53 9.95 -12.50 -14.55
CA TRP A 53 10.11 -13.93 -14.28
C TRP A 53 9.75 -14.78 -15.50
N LEU A 54 8.63 -14.49 -16.17
CA LEU A 54 8.18 -15.22 -17.35
C LEU A 54 9.21 -15.11 -18.49
N SER A 55 9.75 -13.90 -18.71
CA SER A 55 10.82 -13.66 -19.69
C SER A 55 12.08 -14.47 -19.37
N LEU A 56 12.49 -14.51 -18.10
CA LEU A 56 13.66 -15.29 -17.66
C LEU A 56 13.43 -16.80 -17.75
N ALA A 57 12.21 -17.26 -17.47
CA ALA A 57 11.85 -18.67 -17.57
C ALA A 57 11.99 -19.19 -19.01
N LYS A 58 11.66 -18.37 -20.02
CA LYS A 58 11.84 -18.72 -21.44
C LYS A 58 13.30 -18.98 -21.82
N SER A 59 14.24 -18.27 -21.21
CA SER A 59 15.68 -18.41 -21.45
C SER A 59 16.41 -19.25 -20.40
N SER A 60 15.68 -19.88 -19.46
CA SER A 60 16.24 -20.64 -18.34
C SER A 60 17.18 -21.78 -18.73
N LYS A 61 17.01 -22.35 -19.93
CA LYS A 61 17.89 -23.43 -20.44
C LYS A 61 19.27 -22.92 -20.89
N ARG A 62 19.44 -21.61 -21.11
CA ARG A 62 20.71 -21.01 -21.57
C ARG A 62 21.59 -20.69 -20.38
N ARG A 63 22.78 -21.30 -20.27
CA ARG A 63 23.76 -20.99 -19.20
C ARG A 63 24.74 -19.88 -19.58
N SER A 64 24.28 -18.83 -20.25
CA SER A 64 25.16 -17.70 -20.57
C SER A 64 25.44 -16.86 -19.33
N GLN A 65 26.61 -16.19 -19.30
CA GLN A 65 26.98 -15.28 -18.21
C GLN A 65 25.92 -14.19 -17.98
N LEU A 66 25.35 -13.67 -19.08
CA LEU A 66 24.28 -12.68 -19.04
C LEU A 66 22.99 -13.23 -18.39
N GLN A 67 22.62 -14.48 -18.69
CA GLN A 67 21.44 -15.10 -18.08
C GLN A 67 21.64 -15.26 -16.57
N ILE A 68 22.80 -15.74 -16.13
CA ILE A 68 23.12 -15.89 -14.70
C ILE A 68 23.06 -14.54 -13.98
N ALA A 69 23.64 -13.49 -14.58
CA ALA A 69 23.57 -12.14 -14.03
C ALA A 69 22.12 -11.63 -13.90
N ASN A 70 21.29 -11.86 -14.93
CA ASN A 70 19.88 -11.47 -14.93
C ASN A 70 19.06 -12.24 -13.88
N GLU A 71 19.32 -13.53 -13.70
CA GLU A 71 18.68 -14.35 -12.66
C GLU A 71 19.06 -13.89 -11.25
N ASN A 72 20.32 -13.54 -11.02
CA ASN A 72 20.78 -12.98 -9.75
C ASN A 72 20.14 -11.61 -9.47
N ALA A 73 20.06 -10.73 -10.48
CA ALA A 73 19.34 -9.46 -10.36
C ALA A 73 17.84 -9.66 -10.08
N PHE A 74 17.23 -10.69 -10.67
CA PHE A 74 15.84 -11.06 -10.39
C PHE A 74 15.66 -11.56 -8.96
N LYS A 75 16.52 -12.45 -8.46
CA LYS A 75 16.50 -12.92 -7.06
C LYS A 75 16.55 -11.75 -6.07
N LYS A 76 17.46 -10.79 -6.27
CA LYS A 76 17.54 -9.58 -5.44
C LYS A 76 16.25 -8.75 -5.50
N SER A 77 15.71 -8.54 -6.69
CA SER A 77 14.45 -7.80 -6.87
C SER A 77 13.26 -8.52 -6.23
N PHE A 78 13.24 -9.86 -6.28
CA PHE A 78 12.21 -10.70 -5.67
C PHE A 78 12.26 -10.64 -4.14
N GLN A 79 13.47 -10.61 -3.56
CA GLN A 79 13.63 -10.41 -2.11
C GLN A 79 13.09 -9.05 -1.64
N CYS A 80 13.04 -8.03 -2.48
CA CYS A 80 12.42 -6.73 -2.16
C CYS A 80 10.95 -6.61 -2.62
N LEU A 81 10.33 -7.67 -3.15
CA LEU A 81 8.97 -7.60 -3.73
C LEU A 81 7.93 -7.18 -2.69
N PHE A 82 8.01 -7.75 -1.49
CA PHE A 82 7.04 -7.53 -0.42
C PHE A 82 7.39 -6.36 0.50
N ASP A 83 8.49 -5.63 0.25
CA ASP A 83 8.65 -4.29 0.80
C ASP A 83 7.68 -3.36 0.06
N ILE A 84 6.56 -3.09 0.73
CA ILE A 84 5.50 -2.19 0.27
C ILE A 84 5.42 -0.93 1.13
N ALA A 85 6.41 -0.71 2.01
CA ALA A 85 6.47 0.47 2.85
C ALA A 85 6.60 1.73 1.97
N HIS A 86 6.07 2.83 2.48
CA HIS A 86 6.21 4.14 1.87
C HIS A 86 7.70 4.53 1.80
N LYS A 87 8.08 5.33 0.79
CA LYS A 87 9.47 5.78 0.61
C LYS A 87 10.00 6.47 1.87
N ASN A 88 9.14 7.30 2.48
CA ASN A 88 9.45 8.04 3.71
C ASN A 88 8.91 7.35 4.97
N ALA A 89 8.64 6.05 4.93
CA ALA A 89 8.05 5.34 6.07
C ALA A 89 8.86 5.51 7.37
N LEU A 90 10.19 5.47 7.29
CA LEU A 90 11.07 5.67 8.46
C LEU A 90 10.91 7.05 9.13
N GLN A 91 10.52 8.08 8.37
CA GLN A 91 10.29 9.43 8.92
C GLN A 91 8.86 9.58 9.47
N MET A 92 7.92 8.76 8.97
CA MET A 92 6.51 8.82 9.34
C MET A 92 6.20 7.96 10.57
N ILE A 93 6.98 6.90 10.78
CA ILE A 93 6.85 6.03 11.95
C ILE A 93 7.41 6.77 13.16
N THR A 94 6.61 6.88 14.21
CA THR A 94 7.00 7.52 15.46
C THR A 94 7.50 6.53 16.51
N ILE A 95 7.22 5.24 16.32
CA ILE A 95 7.53 4.18 17.28
C ILE A 95 8.85 3.53 16.86
N GLU A 96 9.78 3.46 17.81
CA GLU A 96 11.11 2.90 17.55
C GLU A 96 11.04 1.42 17.19
N GLU A 97 10.20 0.63 17.86
CA GLU A 97 10.00 -0.80 17.56
C GLU A 97 9.54 -1.05 16.11
N ASP A 98 8.57 -0.27 15.61
CA ASP A 98 8.09 -0.36 14.23
C ASP A 98 9.18 0.05 13.21
N THR A 99 10.05 0.99 13.60
CA THR A 99 11.20 1.44 12.81
C THR A 99 12.26 0.36 12.72
N GLN A 100 12.61 -0.25 13.85
CA GLN A 100 13.53 -1.39 13.93
C GLN A 100 12.98 -2.57 13.13
N PHE A 101 11.68 -2.87 13.24
CA PHE A 101 11.05 -3.91 12.43
C PHE A 101 11.19 -3.63 10.92
N LEU A 102 10.93 -2.40 10.47
CA LEU A 102 11.10 -2.02 9.06
C LEU A 102 12.56 -2.17 8.60
N ILE A 103 13.53 -1.82 9.44
CA ILE A 103 14.96 -1.99 9.16
C ILE A 103 15.30 -3.48 9.03
N SER A 104 14.89 -4.32 9.98
CA SER A 104 15.19 -5.75 9.96
C SER A 104 14.51 -6.48 8.79
N GLN A 105 13.33 -6.01 8.34
CA GLN A 105 12.71 -6.50 7.10
C GLN A 105 13.49 -6.15 5.82
N ARG A 106 14.27 -5.06 5.83
CA ARG A 106 15.09 -4.62 4.69
C ARG A 106 16.50 -5.22 4.69
N GLN A 107 16.95 -5.78 5.81
CA GLN A 107 18.22 -6.49 5.89
C GLN A 107 18.19 -7.79 5.07
N GLU A 108 19.36 -8.18 4.55
CA GLU A 108 19.51 -9.43 3.81
C GLU A 108 19.15 -10.63 4.71
N GLY A 109 18.41 -11.60 4.15
CA GLY A 109 17.89 -12.74 4.93
C GLY A 109 16.55 -12.48 5.65
N ARG A 110 16.07 -11.23 5.73
CA ARG A 110 14.82 -10.82 6.41
C ARG A 110 14.73 -11.35 7.83
N VAL A 111 15.44 -10.68 8.73
CA VAL A 111 15.50 -11.08 10.14
C VAL A 111 14.29 -10.47 10.86
N GLY A 112 13.45 -11.29 11.47
CA GLY A 112 12.37 -10.81 12.34
C GLY A 112 10.94 -11.08 11.85
N HIS A 113 10.06 -11.26 12.82
CA HIS A 113 8.62 -11.47 12.67
C HIS A 113 7.90 -10.54 13.65
N MET A 114 6.85 -9.85 13.19
CA MET A 114 6.00 -9.03 14.07
C MET A 114 5.13 -9.94 14.94
N GLY A 115 5.24 -9.79 16.26
CA GLY A 115 4.35 -10.40 17.24
C GLY A 115 2.93 -9.84 17.22
N SER A 116 2.18 -10.11 18.28
CA SER A 116 0.77 -9.71 18.43
C SER A 116 0.56 -8.19 18.33
N VAL A 117 -0.62 -7.77 17.84
CA VAL A 117 -1.01 -6.35 17.72
C VAL A 117 -1.16 -5.71 19.11
N ASP A 118 -0.53 -4.54 19.33
CA ASP A 118 -0.74 -3.73 20.54
C ASP A 118 -2.18 -3.18 20.60
N LYS A 119 -2.98 -3.78 21.49
CA LYS A 119 -4.40 -3.45 21.70
C LYS A 119 -4.59 -2.06 22.33
N ASN A 120 -3.67 -1.61 23.19
CA ASN A 120 -3.80 -0.34 23.90
C ASN A 120 -3.58 0.82 22.93
N LEU A 121 -2.53 0.73 22.13
CA LEU A 121 -2.25 1.72 21.10
C LEU A 121 -3.36 1.73 20.03
N THR A 122 -3.97 0.57 19.73
CA THR A 122 -5.09 0.47 18.76
C THR A 122 -6.31 1.25 19.25
N ARG A 123 -6.65 1.12 20.54
CA ARG A 123 -7.76 1.86 21.17
C ARG A 123 -7.52 3.37 21.15
N LYS A 124 -6.28 3.82 21.41
CA LYS A 124 -5.93 5.26 21.41
C LYS A 124 -6.12 5.88 20.03
N GLU A 125 -5.73 5.19 18.96
CA GLU A 125 -5.93 5.66 17.60
C GLU A 125 -7.38 5.65 17.14
N GLN A 126 -8.16 4.64 17.50
CA GLN A 126 -9.61 4.62 17.20
C GLN A 126 -10.29 5.85 17.81
N ARG A 127 -9.96 6.19 19.06
CA ARG A 127 -10.46 7.41 19.71
C ARG A 127 -10.04 8.69 18.97
N LYS A 128 -8.81 8.73 18.45
CA LYS A 128 -8.32 9.87 17.66
C LYS A 128 -9.05 9.98 16.32
N LYS A 129 -9.23 8.88 15.58
CA LYS A 129 -9.97 8.86 14.30
C LYS A 129 -11.39 9.36 14.45
N VAL A 130 -12.12 8.88 15.46
CA VAL A 130 -13.48 9.34 15.75
C VAL A 130 -13.51 10.86 16.03
N ARG A 131 -12.51 11.38 16.74
CA ARG A 131 -12.39 12.82 17.01
C ARG A 131 -12.13 13.62 15.74
N ASP A 132 -11.22 13.14 14.89
CA ASP A 132 -10.86 13.79 13.63
C ASP A 132 -12.03 13.76 12.62
N GLU A 133 -12.77 12.65 12.54
CA GLU A 133 -13.98 12.52 11.72
C GLU A 133 -15.08 13.48 12.17
N LYS A 134 -15.35 13.56 13.48
CA LYS A 134 -16.31 14.55 14.02
C LYS A 134 -15.91 15.98 13.69
N ARG A 135 -14.61 16.30 13.78
CA ARG A 135 -14.10 17.63 13.42
C ARG A 135 -14.28 17.92 11.93
N ARG A 136 -13.96 16.97 11.06
CA ARG A 136 -14.13 17.10 9.60
C ARG A 136 -15.59 17.27 9.21
N ALA A 137 -16.49 16.44 9.74
CA ALA A 137 -17.92 16.57 9.52
C ALA A 137 -18.46 17.94 9.97
N SER A 138 -17.97 18.45 11.10
CA SER A 138 -18.36 19.78 11.59
C SER A 138 -17.89 20.90 10.66
N VAL A 139 -16.71 20.78 10.06
CA VAL A 139 -16.19 21.75 9.08
C VAL A 139 -16.97 21.68 7.77
N GLN A 140 -17.24 20.48 7.26
CA GLN A 140 -18.05 20.29 6.05
C GLN A 140 -19.45 20.89 6.21
N LYS A 141 -20.11 20.65 7.34
CA LYS A 141 -21.43 21.22 7.61
C LYS A 141 -21.42 22.75 7.58
N ARG A 142 -20.39 23.39 8.15
CA ARG A 142 -20.25 24.86 8.11
C ARG A 142 -20.05 25.38 6.68
N GLN A 143 -19.28 24.67 5.86
CA GLN A 143 -19.05 25.03 4.46
C GLN A 143 -20.34 24.88 3.64
N GLU A 144 -21.09 23.79 3.81
CA GLU A 144 -22.39 23.58 3.18
C GLU A 144 -23.42 24.65 3.59
N GLU A 145 -23.45 25.03 4.87
CA GLU A 145 -24.30 26.13 5.39
C GLU A 145 -23.90 27.49 4.77
N GLU A 146 -22.62 27.74 4.53
CA GLU A 146 -22.14 28.98 3.90
C GLU A 146 -22.45 29.01 2.40
N GLU A 147 -22.20 27.91 1.68
CA GLU A 147 -22.54 27.76 0.26
C GLU A 147 -24.03 27.92 0.00
N THR A 148 -24.88 27.32 0.85
CA THR A 148 -26.34 27.45 0.75
C THR A 148 -26.81 28.89 1.01
N ARG A 149 -26.20 29.61 1.96
CA ARG A 149 -26.50 31.03 2.21
C ARG A 149 -26.11 31.91 1.02
N LEU A 150 -24.91 31.71 0.46
CA LEU A 150 -24.44 32.43 -0.72
C LEU A 150 -25.31 32.15 -1.96
N ALA A 151 -25.74 30.90 -2.15
CA ALA A 151 -26.65 30.54 -3.25
C ALA A 151 -28.03 31.21 -3.11
N ALA A 152 -28.57 31.25 -1.88
CA ALA A 152 -29.85 31.93 -1.61
C ALA A 152 -29.75 33.45 -1.83
N GLU A 153 -28.62 34.07 -1.45
CA GLU A 153 -28.37 35.49 -1.66
C GLU A 153 -28.23 35.84 -3.15
N ARG A 154 -27.49 35.04 -3.92
CA ARG A 154 -27.39 35.19 -5.39
C ARG A 154 -28.75 35.14 -6.06
N LYS A 155 -29.58 34.15 -5.69
CA LYS A 155 -30.93 34.01 -6.25
C LYS A 155 -31.82 35.22 -5.95
N ARG A 156 -31.73 35.78 -4.74
CA ARG A 156 -32.45 37.01 -4.37
C ARG A 156 -32.00 38.23 -5.17
N LEU A 157 -30.71 38.35 -5.47
CA LEU A 157 -30.18 39.44 -6.29
C LEU A 157 -30.61 39.31 -7.76
N GLU A 158 -30.65 38.10 -8.30
CA GLU A 158 -31.15 37.82 -9.65
C GLU A 158 -32.66 38.12 -9.76
N GLU A 159 -33.45 37.77 -8.76
CA GLU A 159 -34.90 38.07 -8.70
C GLU A 159 -35.17 39.57 -8.55
N ARG A 160 -34.28 40.34 -7.90
CA ARG A 160 -34.39 41.81 -7.76
C ARG A 160 -33.99 42.60 -9.00
N SER A 161 -33.25 41.97 -9.92
CA SER A 161 -32.75 42.59 -11.16
C SER A 161 -33.66 42.34 -12.37
N ARG A 162 -34.78 41.66 -12.18
CA ARG A 162 -35.87 41.47 -13.16
C ARG A 162 -37.04 42.37 -12.83
#